data_AF-A0A6J4MPY4-F1
#
_entry.id   AF-A0A6J4MPY4-F1
#
_cell.length_a   1.000
_cell.length_b   1.000
_cell.length_c   1.000
_cell.angle_alpha   90.00
_cell.angle_beta   90.00
_cell.angle_gamma   90.00
#
_symmetry.space_group_name_H-M   'P 1'
#
loop_
_entity.id
_entity.type
_entity.pdbx_description
1 polymer ?
#
loop_
_entity_poly.entity_id
_entity_poly.type
_entity_poly.pdbx_seq_one_letter_code
_entity_poly.pdbx_strand_id
1 'polypeptide(L)'
;MNDHIAVLKTIHARLSDLTHDGKDNIADPMWMRALMSMTPHSESVRHANRWMESRSERLGGGRTLYAVIARDDKGDVSVTAYIDASTMAADIHRLSHDILGRERGVRIRNMNALELLHRTVVNEHGAVFHVGGLYLDARSGRIVIDLLDLDADDNPIPGTECGVYSLDGWEVF
;
A
#
# COMPACT_ATOMS: atom_id res chain seq x y z
N MET A 1 -29.88 -2.41 -0.31
CA MET A 1 -28.89 -1.98 0.71
C MET A 1 -28.76 -3.00 1.86
N ASN A 2 -29.86 -3.58 2.36
CA ASN A 2 -29.82 -4.60 3.43
C ASN A 2 -29.10 -5.91 3.08
N ASP A 3 -29.17 -6.36 1.82
CA ASP A 3 -28.58 -7.65 1.41
C ASP A 3 -27.04 -7.64 1.46
N HIS A 4 -26.41 -6.50 1.14
CA HIS A 4 -24.95 -6.38 1.11
C HIS A 4 -24.34 -6.53 2.52
N ILE A 5 -24.84 -5.76 3.48
CA ILE A 5 -24.37 -5.83 4.88
C ILE A 5 -24.71 -7.19 5.51
N ALA A 6 -25.82 -7.82 5.11
CA ALA A 6 -26.14 -9.18 5.55
C ALA A 6 -25.09 -10.20 5.08
N VAL A 7 -24.66 -10.12 3.81
CA VAL A 7 -23.59 -10.98 3.27
C VAL A 7 -22.28 -10.76 4.02
N LEU A 8 -21.85 -9.52 4.23
CA LEU A 8 -20.61 -9.23 4.97
C LEU A 8 -20.66 -9.73 6.42
N LYS A 9 -21.82 -9.63 7.08
CA LYS A 9 -22.02 -10.22 8.42
C LYS A 9 -21.93 -11.75 8.39
N THR A 10 -22.46 -12.40 7.37
CA THR A 10 -22.34 -13.86 7.19
C THR A 10 -20.88 -14.28 6.99
N ILE A 11 -20.12 -13.54 6.18
CA ILE A 11 -18.69 -13.77 5.98
C ILE A 11 -17.95 -13.63 7.32
N HIS A 12 -18.20 -12.53 8.05
CA HIS A 12 -17.58 -12.31 9.36
C HIS A 12 -17.92 -13.43 10.36
N ALA A 13 -19.18 -13.85 10.44
CA ALA A 13 -19.60 -14.92 11.35
C ALA A 13 -18.87 -16.23 11.02
N ARG A 14 -18.83 -16.61 9.73
CA ARG A 14 -18.10 -17.79 9.28
C ARG A 14 -16.61 -17.72 9.62
N LEU A 15 -15.95 -16.58 9.42
CA LEU A 15 -14.54 -16.40 9.76
C LEU A 15 -14.29 -16.56 11.27
N SER A 16 -15.24 -16.09 12.08
CA SER A 16 -15.20 -16.22 13.55
C SER A 16 -15.36 -17.67 14.01
N ASP A 17 -16.13 -18.47 13.28
CA ASP A 17 -16.45 -19.86 13.64
C ASP A 17 -15.43 -20.89 13.10
N LEU A 18 -14.82 -20.63 11.93
CA LEU A 18 -14.02 -21.63 11.20
C LEU A 18 -12.51 -21.54 11.42
N THR A 19 -11.97 -20.38 11.78
CA THR A 19 -10.53 -20.13 11.67
C THR A 19 -9.92 -19.62 12.96
N HIS A 20 -8.93 -20.33 13.50
CA HIS A 20 -8.13 -19.84 14.63
C HIS A 20 -7.45 -18.49 14.31
N ASP A 21 -7.22 -18.21 13.02
CA ASP A 21 -6.49 -17.04 12.55
C ASP A 21 -7.41 -15.91 12.03
N GLY A 22 -8.73 -16.12 12.01
CA GLY A 22 -9.69 -15.12 11.55
C GLY A 22 -9.56 -14.70 10.09
N LYS A 23 -9.11 -15.60 9.19
CA LYS A 23 -8.89 -15.33 7.76
C LYS A 23 -9.35 -16.48 6.87
N ASP A 24 -9.87 -16.20 5.68
CA ASP A 24 -10.22 -17.22 4.68
C ASP A 24 -10.06 -16.69 3.24
N ASN A 25 -9.74 -17.60 2.32
CA ASN A 25 -9.71 -17.31 0.89
C ASN A 25 -11.11 -17.49 0.30
N ILE A 26 -11.61 -16.44 -0.33
CA ILE A 26 -13.01 -16.37 -0.77
C ILE A 26 -13.07 -16.66 -2.26
N ALA A 27 -13.58 -17.83 -2.61
CA ALA A 27 -13.81 -18.26 -3.99
C ALA A 27 -15.28 -18.13 -4.43
N ASP A 28 -16.20 -17.91 -3.49
CA ASP A 28 -17.62 -17.74 -3.82
C ASP A 28 -17.84 -16.40 -4.56
N PRO A 29 -18.38 -16.39 -5.78
CA PRO A 29 -18.51 -15.17 -6.58
C PRO A 29 -19.42 -14.10 -5.95
N MET A 30 -20.43 -14.50 -5.18
CA MET A 30 -21.33 -13.57 -4.49
C MET A 30 -20.58 -12.88 -3.34
N TRP A 31 -19.77 -13.63 -2.60
CA TRP A 31 -18.98 -13.11 -1.49
C TRP A 31 -17.81 -12.26 -1.97
N MET A 32 -17.13 -12.68 -3.04
CA MET A 32 -16.09 -11.88 -3.70
C MET A 32 -16.65 -10.51 -4.12
N ARG A 33 -17.82 -10.48 -4.79
CA ARG A 33 -18.48 -9.22 -5.18
C ARG A 33 -18.79 -8.33 -3.99
N ALA A 34 -19.26 -8.90 -2.88
CA ALA A 34 -19.52 -8.13 -1.67
C ALA A 34 -18.23 -7.54 -1.07
N LEU A 35 -17.15 -8.31 -0.99
CA LEU A 35 -15.87 -7.82 -0.47
C LEU A 35 -15.24 -6.75 -1.36
N MET A 36 -15.34 -6.92 -2.69
CA MET A 36 -14.87 -5.94 -3.68
C MET A 36 -15.71 -4.65 -3.71
N SER A 37 -16.90 -4.62 -3.11
CA SER A 37 -17.70 -3.40 -3.02
C SER A 37 -17.52 -2.64 -1.70
N MET A 38 -16.72 -3.17 -0.77
CA MET A 38 -16.38 -2.47 0.47
C MET A 38 -15.57 -1.21 0.20
N THR A 39 -15.49 -0.33 1.19
CA THR A 39 -14.71 0.91 1.10
C THR A 39 -13.20 0.60 0.91
N PRO A 40 -12.56 1.07 -0.19
CA PRO A 40 -11.14 0.85 -0.40
C PRO A 40 -10.30 1.70 0.56
N HIS A 41 -9.18 1.14 1.02
CA HIS A 41 -8.13 1.92 1.64
C HIS A 41 -7.34 2.70 0.58
N SER A 42 -6.69 3.79 0.99
CA SER A 42 -5.80 4.56 0.12
C SER A 42 -4.55 3.78 -0.31
N GLU A 43 -4.19 2.72 0.40
CA GLU A 43 -3.01 1.90 0.11
C GLU A 43 -3.33 0.83 -0.94
N SER A 44 -2.73 0.99 -2.12
CA SER A 44 -2.66 -0.02 -3.18
C SER A 44 -1.20 -0.23 -3.61
N VAL A 45 -0.85 -1.44 -3.99
CA VAL A 45 0.50 -1.79 -4.47
C VAL A 45 0.38 -2.34 -5.87
N ARG A 46 1.23 -1.89 -6.80
CA ARG A 46 1.18 -2.29 -8.20
C ARG A 46 2.58 -2.38 -8.79
N HIS A 47 2.82 -3.43 -9.57
CA HIS A 47 4.04 -3.61 -10.35
C HIS A 47 3.71 -4.46 -11.59
N ALA A 48 3.93 -3.87 -12.78
CA ALA A 48 3.47 -4.43 -14.05
C ALA A 48 1.99 -4.85 -14.01
N ASN A 49 1.67 -6.11 -14.33
CA ASN A 49 0.31 -6.65 -14.31
C ASN A 49 -0.18 -7.07 -12.92
N ARG A 50 0.72 -7.13 -11.94
CA ARG A 50 0.42 -7.56 -10.58
C ARG A 50 -0.02 -6.36 -9.77
N TRP A 51 -1.06 -6.52 -8.97
CA TRP A 51 -1.49 -5.47 -8.06
C TRP A 51 -2.23 -6.06 -6.86
N MET A 52 -2.29 -5.29 -5.79
CA MET A 52 -3.22 -5.54 -4.70
C MET A 52 -3.78 -4.25 -4.14
N GLU A 53 -4.94 -4.36 -3.52
CA GLU A 53 -5.55 -3.30 -2.72
C GLU A 53 -6.16 -3.93 -1.46
N SER A 54 -6.35 -3.11 -0.44
CA SER A 54 -7.07 -3.51 0.76
C SER A 54 -8.35 -2.71 0.91
N ARG A 55 -9.35 -3.32 1.56
CA ARG A 55 -10.65 -2.73 1.81
C ARG A 55 -11.10 -3.03 3.23
N SER A 56 -11.94 -2.18 3.80
CA SER A 56 -12.60 -2.47 5.08
C SER A 56 -14.03 -1.97 5.11
N GLU A 57 -14.83 -2.64 5.93
CA GLU A 57 -16.21 -2.24 6.20
C GLU A 57 -16.55 -2.45 7.67
N ARG A 58 -17.12 -1.42 8.31
CA ARG A 58 -17.56 -1.51 9.70
C ARG A 58 -18.90 -2.23 9.77
N LEU A 59 -18.92 -3.32 10.50
CA LEU A 59 -20.14 -4.07 10.81
C LEU A 59 -20.69 -3.59 12.15
N GLY A 60 -22.03 -3.43 12.22
CA GLY A 60 -22.69 -3.00 13.46
C GLY A 60 -22.25 -3.84 14.69
N GLY A 61 -22.12 -3.17 15.83
CA GLY A 61 -21.61 -3.77 17.07
C GLY A 61 -20.09 -3.75 17.23
N GLY A 62 -19.39 -2.79 16.60
CA GLY A 62 -17.94 -2.58 16.77
C GLY A 62 -17.05 -3.57 16.02
N ARG A 63 -17.63 -4.37 15.13
CA ARG A 63 -16.90 -5.35 14.30
C ARG A 63 -16.42 -4.68 13.03
N THR A 64 -15.31 -5.14 12.46
CA THR A 64 -14.83 -4.67 11.16
C THR A 64 -14.40 -5.89 10.36
N LEU A 65 -14.83 -5.91 9.10
CA LEU A 65 -14.40 -6.91 8.14
C LEU A 65 -13.39 -6.24 7.21
N TYR A 66 -12.30 -6.95 6.94
CA TYR A 66 -11.24 -6.50 6.06
C TYR A 66 -11.14 -7.45 4.87
N ALA A 67 -10.67 -6.93 3.74
CA ALA A 67 -10.36 -7.74 2.57
C ALA A 67 -9.07 -7.27 1.92
N VAL A 68 -8.31 -8.22 1.38
CA VAL A 68 -7.20 -7.97 0.45
C VAL A 68 -7.57 -8.59 -0.88
N ILE A 69 -7.52 -7.79 -1.93
CA ILE A 69 -7.79 -8.22 -3.30
C ILE A 69 -6.47 -8.12 -4.03
N ALA A 70 -6.02 -9.21 -4.63
CA ALA A 70 -4.75 -9.27 -5.34
C ALA A 70 -4.92 -9.92 -6.71
N ARG A 71 -4.24 -9.38 -7.70
CA ARG A 71 -4.14 -9.94 -9.05
C ARG A 71 -2.71 -10.37 -9.32
N ASP A 72 -2.56 -11.59 -9.83
CA ASP A 72 -1.26 -12.11 -10.25
C ASP A 72 -0.88 -11.69 -11.68
N ASP A 73 0.25 -12.19 -12.16
CA ASP A 73 0.81 -11.89 -13.48
C ASP A 73 0.02 -12.52 -14.64
N LYS A 74 -0.64 -13.65 -14.40
CA LYS A 74 -1.56 -14.32 -15.33
C LYS A 74 -2.91 -13.61 -15.41
N GLY A 75 -3.19 -12.77 -14.42
CA GLY A 75 -4.37 -11.96 -14.32
C GLY A 75 -5.46 -12.56 -13.45
N ASP A 76 -5.17 -13.66 -12.75
CA ASP A 76 -6.09 -14.29 -11.81
C ASP A 76 -6.25 -13.41 -10.58
N VAL A 77 -7.49 -13.27 -10.13
CA VAL A 77 -7.85 -12.45 -8.97
C VAL A 77 -8.13 -13.34 -7.77
N SER A 78 -7.44 -13.06 -6.68
CA SER A 78 -7.65 -13.67 -5.37
C SER A 78 -8.24 -12.65 -4.42
N VAL A 79 -9.15 -13.11 -3.55
CA VAL A 79 -9.76 -12.29 -2.49
C VAL A 79 -9.63 -13.03 -1.18
N THR A 80 -8.97 -12.41 -0.21
CA THR A 80 -8.82 -12.94 1.15
C THR A 80 -9.55 -12.02 2.11
N ALA A 81 -10.37 -12.58 3.00
CA ALA A 81 -11.12 -11.84 4.00
C ALA A 81 -10.52 -12.04 5.39
N TYR A 82 -10.61 -11.03 6.25
CA TYR A 82 -10.04 -11.03 7.61
C TYR A 82 -10.99 -10.37 8.61
N ILE A 83 -11.04 -10.89 9.83
CA ILE A 83 -11.69 -10.21 10.98
C ILE A 83 -10.69 -9.50 11.89
N ASP A 84 -9.39 -9.74 11.69
CA ASP A 84 -8.30 -9.15 12.46
C ASP A 84 -7.39 -8.28 11.57
N ALA A 85 -7.16 -7.04 12.01
CA ALA A 85 -6.37 -6.07 11.27
C ALA A 85 -4.88 -6.40 11.24
N SER A 86 -4.36 -7.09 12.26
CA SER A 86 -2.94 -7.45 12.32
C SER A 86 -2.59 -8.60 11.38
N THR A 87 -3.46 -9.61 11.28
CA THR A 87 -3.37 -10.69 10.29
C THR A 87 -3.46 -10.12 8.87
N MET A 88 -4.40 -9.19 8.62
CA MET A 88 -4.47 -8.50 7.33
C MET A 88 -3.18 -7.73 7.03
N ALA A 89 -2.66 -6.95 7.98
CA ALA A 89 -1.45 -6.17 7.77
C ALA A 89 -0.22 -7.04 7.45
N ALA A 90 -0.09 -8.19 8.11
CA ALA A 90 0.97 -9.16 7.82
C ALA A 90 0.86 -9.73 6.39
N ASP A 91 -0.35 -10.07 5.93
CA ASP A 91 -0.56 -10.56 4.56
C ASP A 91 -0.35 -9.46 3.52
N ILE A 92 -0.77 -8.22 3.79
CA ILE A 92 -0.45 -7.05 2.94
C ILE A 92 1.06 -6.91 2.80
N HIS A 93 1.82 -7.00 3.91
CA HIS A 93 3.27 -6.89 3.86
C HIS A 93 3.91 -7.98 2.99
N ARG A 94 3.50 -9.23 3.20
CA ARG A 94 3.96 -10.38 2.40
C ARG A 94 3.60 -10.22 0.92
N LEU A 95 2.35 -9.90 0.59
CA LEU A 95 1.91 -9.74 -0.79
C LEU A 95 2.54 -8.53 -1.48
N SER A 96 2.78 -7.45 -0.74
CA SER A 96 3.58 -6.32 -1.25
C SER A 96 4.96 -6.79 -1.67
N HIS A 97 5.62 -7.56 -0.80
CA HIS A 97 6.92 -8.12 -1.10
C HIS A 97 6.88 -9.02 -2.33
N ASP A 98 5.89 -9.90 -2.41
CA ASP A 98 5.72 -10.79 -3.54
C ASP A 98 5.52 -10.00 -4.84
N ILE A 99 4.69 -8.96 -4.85
CA ILE A 99 4.35 -8.14 -6.03
C ILE A 99 5.54 -7.30 -6.49
N LEU A 100 6.24 -6.66 -5.55
CA LEU A 100 7.36 -5.77 -5.80
C LEU A 100 8.69 -6.52 -6.00
N GLY A 101 8.76 -7.79 -5.58
CA GLY A 101 9.99 -8.59 -5.58
C GLY A 101 11.02 -8.16 -4.51
N ARG A 102 10.59 -7.37 -3.51
CA ARG A 102 11.42 -6.74 -2.49
C ARG A 102 10.56 -6.22 -1.34
N GLU A 103 11.13 -5.98 -0.15
CA GLU A 103 10.36 -5.44 0.99
C GLU A 103 9.70 -4.10 0.65
N ARG A 104 8.50 -3.88 1.20
CA ARG A 104 7.82 -2.58 1.12
C ARG A 104 8.66 -1.56 1.92
N GLY A 105 8.86 -0.37 1.35
CA GLY A 105 9.98 0.53 1.69
C GLY A 105 10.18 0.86 3.17
N VAL A 106 11.43 1.22 3.50
CA VAL A 106 11.81 1.77 4.82
C VAL A 106 11.27 3.19 4.91
N ARG A 107 10.43 3.47 5.91
CA ARG A 107 10.02 4.84 6.24
C ARG A 107 11.28 5.70 6.47
N ILE A 108 11.39 6.79 5.72
CA ILE A 108 12.52 7.74 5.77
C ILE A 108 12.72 8.38 7.16
N ARG A 109 11.76 8.22 8.08
CA ARG A 109 11.78 8.79 9.45
C ARG A 109 13.02 8.44 10.29
N ASN A 110 13.76 7.39 9.98
CA ASN A 110 14.95 6.95 10.74
C ASN A 110 16.23 6.87 9.89
N MET A 111 16.21 7.33 8.64
CA MET A 111 17.36 7.25 7.75
C MET A 111 18.21 8.53 7.87
N ASN A 112 19.53 8.37 7.88
CA ASN A 112 20.39 9.54 7.92
C ASN A 112 20.28 10.31 6.57
N ALA A 113 20.39 11.64 6.58
CA ALA A 113 20.18 12.41 5.35
C ALA A 113 21.22 12.09 4.25
N LEU A 114 22.46 11.74 4.62
CA LEU A 114 23.49 11.28 3.68
C LEU A 114 23.16 9.93 3.03
N GLU A 115 22.47 9.02 3.74
CA GLU A 115 22.01 7.72 3.24
C GLU A 115 20.88 7.85 2.21
N LEU A 116 20.17 8.99 2.22
CA LEU A 116 19.18 9.35 1.22
C LEU A 116 19.78 9.82 -0.10
N LEU A 117 21.02 10.32 -0.11
CA LEU A 117 21.63 10.81 -1.35
C LEU A 117 21.74 9.68 -2.36
N HIS A 118 21.41 10.00 -3.61
CA HIS A 118 21.40 9.07 -4.75
C HIS A 118 20.41 7.90 -4.62
N ARG A 119 19.42 8.00 -3.73
CA ARG A 119 18.33 7.04 -3.63
C ARG A 119 17.14 7.46 -4.46
N THR A 120 16.35 6.47 -4.85
CA THR A 120 15.02 6.70 -5.39
C THR A 120 14.03 6.75 -4.24
N VAL A 121 13.11 7.70 -4.28
CA VAL A 121 12.05 7.88 -3.28
C VAL A 121 10.70 7.95 -3.95
N VAL A 122 9.67 7.48 -3.25
CA VAL A 122 8.29 7.46 -3.71
C VAL A 122 7.43 8.24 -2.74
N ASN A 123 6.63 9.17 -3.25
CA ASN A 123 5.70 9.94 -2.42
C ASN A 123 4.41 9.17 -2.11
N GLU A 124 3.55 9.74 -1.26
CA GLU A 124 2.27 9.13 -0.87
C GLU A 124 1.27 8.89 -2.04
N HIS A 125 1.52 9.52 -3.19
CA HIS A 125 0.72 9.38 -4.40
C HIS A 125 1.33 8.38 -5.40
N GLY A 126 2.44 7.73 -5.06
CA GLY A 126 3.13 6.77 -5.92
C GLY A 126 4.02 7.40 -6.99
N ALA A 127 4.26 8.71 -6.95
CA ALA A 127 5.20 9.35 -7.85
C ALA A 127 6.64 9.11 -7.39
N VAL A 128 7.54 8.85 -8.34
CA VAL A 128 8.90 8.37 -8.12
C VAL A 128 9.90 9.46 -8.48
N PHE A 129 10.89 9.67 -7.61
CA PHE A 129 11.90 10.70 -7.78
C PHE A 129 13.28 10.18 -7.37
N HIS A 130 14.33 10.77 -7.90
CA HIS A 130 15.70 10.57 -7.42
C HIS A 130 16.11 11.69 -6.46
N VAL A 131 16.73 11.35 -5.33
CA VAL A 131 17.32 12.33 -4.42
C VAL A 131 18.70 12.73 -4.95
N GLY A 132 18.76 13.86 -5.65
CA GLY A 132 20.00 14.35 -6.26
C GLY A 132 20.91 15.08 -5.29
N GLY A 133 20.37 15.69 -4.24
CA GLY A 133 21.16 16.54 -3.36
C GLY A 133 20.48 16.99 -2.09
N LEU A 134 21.29 17.57 -1.21
CA LEU A 134 20.88 18.25 0.01
C LEU A 134 21.61 19.59 0.10
N TYR A 135 20.89 20.68 0.35
CA TYR A 135 21.52 21.98 0.54
C TYR A 135 20.82 22.80 1.62
N LEU A 136 21.53 23.74 2.23
CA LEU A 136 20.96 24.70 3.16
C LEU A 136 20.36 25.88 2.37
N ASP A 137 19.05 26.08 2.45
CA ASP A 137 18.45 27.35 2.06
C ASP A 137 18.75 28.40 3.13
N ALA A 138 19.72 29.26 2.85
CA ALA A 138 20.18 30.30 3.76
C ALA A 138 19.09 31.33 4.12
N ARG A 139 18.01 31.46 3.33
CA ARG A 139 16.91 32.39 3.62
C ARG A 139 15.98 31.85 4.70
N SER A 140 15.65 30.56 4.63
CA SER A 140 14.76 29.92 5.61
C SER A 140 15.52 29.22 6.75
N GLY A 141 16.83 29.02 6.59
CA GLY A 141 17.66 28.24 7.53
C GLY A 141 17.33 26.75 7.51
N ARG A 142 16.65 26.26 6.46
CA ARG A 142 16.21 24.86 6.35
C ARG A 142 17.08 24.09 5.37
N ILE A 143 17.27 22.79 5.64
CA ILE A 143 17.81 21.87 4.65
C ILE A 143 16.71 21.59 3.62
N VAL A 144 17.07 21.68 2.34
CA VAL A 144 16.24 21.34 1.20
C VAL A 144 16.77 20.06 0.59
N ILE A 145 15.85 19.18 0.23
CA ILE A 145 16.09 17.91 -0.44
C ILE A 145 15.74 18.11 -1.90
N ASP A 146 16.70 17.88 -2.77
CA ASP A 146 16.55 18.09 -4.19
C ASP A 146 16.11 16.79 -4.86
N LEU A 147 14.96 16.83 -5.52
CA LEU A 147 14.33 15.70 -6.17
C LEU A 147 14.35 15.89 -7.69
N LEU A 148 14.71 14.83 -8.41
CA LEU A 148 14.70 14.80 -9.87
C LEU A 148 13.66 13.82 -10.36
N ASP A 149 12.97 14.18 -11.44
CA ASP A 149 12.13 13.26 -12.18
C ASP A 149 13.00 12.14 -12.80
N LEU A 150 12.38 11.01 -13.05
CA LEU A 150 12.99 9.87 -13.72
C LEU A 150 12.46 9.74 -15.16
N ASP A 151 13.32 9.28 -16.08
CA ASP A 151 12.92 8.88 -17.42
C ASP A 151 12.29 7.48 -17.45
N ALA A 152 11.94 7.00 -18.64
CA ALA A 152 11.31 5.69 -18.82
C ALA A 152 12.22 4.50 -18.43
N ASP A 153 13.51 4.73 -18.28
CA ASP A 153 14.53 3.74 -17.90
C ASP A 153 15.03 3.96 -16.45
N ASP A 154 14.25 4.68 -15.63
CA ASP A 154 14.54 5.04 -14.24
C ASP A 154 15.82 5.88 -14.02
N ASN A 155 16.29 6.60 -15.04
CA ASN A 155 17.43 7.51 -14.90
C ASN A 155 16.98 8.93 -14.51
N PRO A 156 17.70 9.62 -13.62
CA PRO A 156 17.37 10.99 -13.24
C PRO A 156 17.53 11.96 -14.42
N ILE A 157 16.55 12.83 -14.62
CA ILE A 157 16.52 13.83 -15.69
C ILE A 157 17.07 15.16 -15.17
N PRO A 158 18.27 15.61 -15.60
CA PRO A 158 18.80 16.91 -15.20
C PRO A 158 17.90 18.06 -15.67
N GLY A 159 17.75 19.10 -14.87
CA GLY A 159 16.87 20.24 -15.16
C GLY A 159 15.43 20.10 -14.64
N THR A 160 15.10 18.98 -13.98
CA THR A 160 13.79 18.73 -13.35
C THR A 160 13.83 18.88 -11.83
N GLU A 161 14.89 19.49 -11.30
CA GLU A 161 15.13 19.60 -9.87
C GLU A 161 13.99 20.35 -9.17
N CYS A 162 13.36 19.72 -8.19
CA CYS A 162 12.38 20.33 -7.31
C CYS A 162 12.76 20.14 -5.83
N GLY A 163 12.80 21.25 -5.10
CA GLY A 163 13.19 21.27 -3.70
C GLY A 163 12.01 21.00 -2.76
N VAL A 164 12.16 20.01 -1.88
CA VAL A 164 11.23 19.75 -0.76
C VAL A 164 11.92 19.89 0.59
N TYR A 165 11.17 20.27 1.62
CA TYR A 165 11.72 20.48 2.97
C TYR A 165 11.54 19.28 3.91
N SER A 166 10.74 18.30 3.50
CA SER A 166 10.50 17.08 4.26
C SER A 166 10.10 15.96 3.30
N LEU A 167 10.51 14.74 3.64
CA LEU A 167 10.08 13.49 3.03
C LEU A 167 9.18 12.69 3.99
N ASP A 168 8.50 13.38 4.91
CA ASP A 168 7.47 12.78 5.74
C ASP A 168 6.36 12.18 4.87
N GLY A 169 6.10 10.89 5.05
CA GLY A 169 5.14 10.16 4.22
C GLY A 169 5.72 9.60 2.91
N TRP A 170 7.02 9.73 2.69
CA TRP A 170 7.72 9.18 1.55
C TRP A 170 8.50 7.90 1.93
N GLU A 171 8.76 7.06 0.94
CA GLU A 171 9.42 5.76 1.08
C GLU A 171 10.67 5.69 0.18
N VAL A 172 11.75 5.06 0.65
CA VAL A 172 12.96 4.82 -0.17
C VAL A 172 12.80 3.52 -0.96
N PHE A 173 13.12 3.58 -2.25
CA PHE A 173 13.13 2.49 -3.22
C PHE A 173 14.55 1.93 -3.42
#